data_AF-A0A2V4DH13-F1
#
_entry.id   AF-A0A2V4DH13-F1
#
_cell.length_a   1.000
_cell.length_b   1.000
_cell.length_c   1.000
_cell.angle_alpha   90.00
_cell.angle_beta   90.00
_cell.angle_gamma   90.00
#
_symmetry.space_group_name_H-M   'P 1'
#
loop_
_entity.id
_entity.type
_entity.pdbx_description
1 polymer ?
#
loop_
_entity_poly.entity_id
_entity_poly.type
_entity_poly.pdbx_seq_one_letter_code
_entity_poly.pdbx_strand_id
1 'polypeptide(L)'
;DIDVEELLGDGDLITQLMEELRASAPGAGEVLVDERDDYLAGSIEDLRGEKKVLAVIGAGHIDGVKKRLHTNQKLSQERWDELLSVPSPNPVWKVLKWGFPIIILGLFGFLLMQGNYEELLAVAYTWLALNAALAALGALLARGHPLAILTAALASPITSLNPTLAAGWFAGAVQMKIAKPTSKDLQDFLKLDSFGLFWSNRVGRVLLVTAFANLGSSIGAYLAGTAIIGTLLV
;
A
#
# COMPACT_ATOMS: atom_id res chain seq x y z
N ASP A 1 21.52 -20.34 -12.36
CA ASP A 1 20.20 -19.94 -12.83
C ASP A 1 19.19 -20.95 -12.35
N ILE A 2 18.30 -20.56 -11.45
CA ILE A 2 17.17 -21.41 -11.06
C ILE A 2 15.98 -20.85 -11.81
N ASP A 3 15.42 -21.64 -12.73
CA ASP A 3 14.32 -21.23 -13.58
C ASP A 3 13.04 -21.11 -12.72
N VAL A 4 12.38 -19.96 -12.77
CA VAL A 4 11.18 -19.70 -11.94
C VAL A 4 10.04 -20.62 -12.35
N GLU A 5 9.99 -21.02 -13.62
CA GLU A 5 9.03 -22.00 -14.12
C GLU A 5 9.27 -23.41 -13.54
N GLU A 6 10.54 -23.77 -13.32
CA GLU A 6 10.95 -25.06 -12.74
C GLU A 6 10.69 -25.08 -11.22
N LEU A 7 10.89 -23.93 -10.54
CA LEU A 7 10.52 -23.72 -9.13
C LEU A 7 9.00 -23.80 -8.89
N LEU A 8 8.19 -23.27 -9.81
CA LEU A 8 6.73 -23.33 -9.73
C LEU A 8 6.16 -24.71 -10.09
N GLY A 9 6.91 -25.50 -10.86
CA GLY A 9 6.56 -26.87 -11.22
C GLY A 9 6.85 -27.89 -10.12
N ASP A 10 7.75 -27.59 -9.19
CA ASP A 10 8.13 -28.48 -8.10
C ASP A 10 7.34 -28.20 -6.81
N GLY A 11 6.23 -28.94 -6.66
CA GLY A 11 5.34 -28.82 -5.51
C GLY A 11 6.03 -29.03 -4.17
N ASP A 12 7.04 -29.91 -4.12
CA ASP A 12 7.76 -30.23 -2.89
C ASP A 12 8.60 -29.05 -2.41
N LEU A 13 9.20 -28.30 -3.34
CA LEU A 13 9.99 -27.12 -3.01
C LEU A 13 9.10 -25.95 -2.56
N ILE A 14 7.95 -25.77 -3.19
CA ILE A 14 6.95 -24.78 -2.77
C ILE A 14 6.48 -25.08 -1.33
N THR A 15 6.22 -26.35 -1.02
CA THR A 15 5.82 -26.77 0.33
C THR A 15 6.92 -26.49 1.36
N GLN A 16 8.19 -26.79 1.04
CA GLN A 16 9.33 -26.47 1.92
C GLN A 16 9.45 -24.97 2.20
N LEU A 17 9.31 -24.11 1.18
CA LEU A 17 9.35 -22.66 1.36
C LEU A 17 8.20 -22.14 2.25
N MET A 18 7.00 -22.76 2.14
CA MET A 18 5.88 -22.41 3.02
C MET A 18 6.12 -22.84 4.47
N GLU A 19 6.77 -23.99 4.70
CA GLU A 19 7.16 -24.43 6.04
C GLU A 19 8.22 -23.52 6.67
N GLU A 20 9.22 -23.08 5.90
CA GLU A 20 10.22 -22.10 6.37
C GLU A 20 9.58 -20.74 6.70
N LEU A 21 8.60 -20.30 5.90
CA LEU A 21 7.83 -19.09 6.18
C LEU A 21 7.04 -19.22 7.50
N ARG A 22 6.37 -20.36 7.72
CA ARG A 22 5.65 -20.65 8.98
C ARG A 22 6.60 -20.65 10.19
N ALA A 23 7.79 -21.23 10.04
CA ALA A 23 8.78 -21.30 11.13
C ALA A 23 9.38 -19.92 11.47
N SER A 24 9.63 -19.09 10.45
CA SER A 24 10.24 -17.76 10.63
C SER A 24 9.25 -16.67 11.06
N ALA A 25 7.98 -16.77 10.64
CA ALA A 25 6.94 -15.81 10.92
C ALA A 25 5.60 -16.50 11.27
N PRO A 26 5.46 -17.10 12.46
CA PRO A 26 4.32 -17.96 12.81
C PRO A 26 2.97 -17.27 12.66
N GLY A 27 2.83 -16.01 13.10
CA GLY A 27 1.57 -15.27 12.94
C GLY A 27 1.21 -14.96 11.47
N ALA A 28 2.20 -14.79 10.59
CA ALA A 28 1.94 -14.61 9.16
C ALA A 28 1.57 -15.93 8.49
N GLY A 29 2.21 -17.04 8.89
CA GLY A 29 1.85 -18.39 8.44
C GLY A 29 0.41 -18.74 8.82
N GLU A 30 0.00 -18.44 10.04
CA GLU A 30 -1.36 -18.67 10.52
C GLU A 30 -2.39 -17.89 9.70
N VAL A 31 -2.24 -16.56 9.62
CA VAL A 31 -3.24 -15.69 8.96
C VAL A 31 -3.26 -15.84 7.43
N LEU A 32 -2.10 -16.01 6.79
CA LEU A 32 -2.03 -16.03 5.32
C LEU A 32 -2.18 -17.43 4.71
N VAL A 33 -1.84 -18.47 5.47
CA VAL A 33 -1.82 -19.85 4.97
C VAL A 33 -2.84 -20.71 5.70
N ASP A 34 -2.76 -20.82 7.02
CA ASP A 34 -3.58 -21.78 7.76
C ASP A 34 -5.07 -21.40 7.79
N GLU A 35 -5.41 -20.12 7.99
CA GLU A 35 -6.78 -19.62 7.86
C GLU A 35 -7.35 -19.84 6.45
N ARG A 36 -6.49 -19.73 5.43
CA ARG A 36 -6.88 -19.99 4.04
C ARG A 36 -7.12 -21.48 3.78
N ASP A 37 -6.28 -22.35 4.34
CA ASP A 37 -6.47 -23.80 4.28
C ASP A 37 -7.78 -24.22 4.99
N ASP A 38 -8.09 -23.59 6.13
CA ASP A 38 -9.33 -23.81 6.88
C ASP A 38 -10.55 -23.44 6.04
N TYR A 39 -10.53 -22.25 5.43
CA TYR A 39 -11.62 -21.78 4.57
C TYR A 39 -11.85 -22.71 3.37
N LEU A 40 -10.76 -23.15 2.71
CA LEU A 40 -10.84 -24.04 1.55
C LEU A 40 -11.34 -25.43 1.93
N ALA A 41 -10.82 -26.01 3.01
CA ALA A 41 -11.26 -27.30 3.51
C ALA A 41 -12.74 -27.26 3.91
N GLY A 42 -13.18 -26.24 4.66
CA GLY A 42 -14.58 -26.06 5.03
C GLY A 42 -15.51 -25.91 3.85
N SER A 43 -15.12 -25.10 2.87
CA SER A 43 -15.89 -24.91 1.64
C SER A 43 -16.09 -26.24 0.91
N ILE A 44 -15.05 -27.09 0.87
CA ILE A 44 -15.14 -28.43 0.26
C ILE A 44 -16.04 -29.35 1.09
N GLU A 45 -15.98 -29.31 2.42
CA GLU A 45 -16.84 -30.12 3.28
C GLU A 45 -18.32 -29.75 3.19
N ASP A 46 -18.63 -28.46 3.11
CA ASP A 46 -20.00 -27.99 2.94
C ASP A 46 -20.56 -28.35 1.56
N LEU A 47 -19.73 -28.30 0.52
CA LEU A 47 -20.11 -28.68 -0.84
C LEU A 47 -20.23 -30.20 -1.05
N ARG A 48 -19.35 -31.00 -0.43
CA ARG A 48 -19.29 -32.44 -0.71
C ARG A 48 -20.58 -33.13 -0.29
N GLY A 49 -21.11 -32.88 0.91
CA GLY A 49 -22.22 -33.67 1.44
C GLY A 49 -21.99 -35.17 1.19
N GLU A 50 -22.89 -35.82 0.45
CA GLU A 50 -22.75 -37.21 -0.03
C GLU A 50 -22.17 -37.36 -1.46
N LYS A 51 -21.90 -36.24 -2.14
CA LYS A 51 -21.44 -36.17 -3.53
C LYS A 51 -19.91 -36.19 -3.62
N LYS A 52 -19.41 -36.57 -4.80
CA LYS A 52 -17.98 -36.44 -5.13
C LYS A 52 -17.70 -35.02 -5.63
N VAL A 53 -16.67 -34.39 -5.07
CA VAL A 53 -16.21 -33.04 -5.44
C VAL A 53 -14.77 -33.14 -5.94
N LEU A 54 -14.50 -32.56 -7.11
CA LEU A 54 -13.15 -32.35 -7.61
C LEU A 54 -12.76 -30.91 -7.28
N ALA A 55 -11.78 -30.71 -6.41
CA ALA A 55 -11.22 -29.41 -6.07
C ALA A 55 -9.86 -29.22 -6.77
N VAL A 56 -9.68 -28.08 -7.44
CA VAL A 56 -8.39 -27.66 -7.99
C VAL A 56 -7.83 -26.58 -7.09
N ILE A 57 -6.69 -26.85 -6.47
CA ILE A 57 -6.10 -26.01 -5.42
C ILE A 57 -4.63 -25.77 -5.78
N GLY A 58 -4.09 -24.60 -5.41
CA GLY A 58 -2.67 -24.31 -5.57
C GLY A 58 -1.79 -25.26 -4.73
N ALA A 59 -0.62 -25.63 -5.26
CA ALA A 59 0.26 -26.66 -4.69
C ALA A 59 0.55 -26.45 -3.19
N GLY A 60 0.88 -25.22 -2.77
CA GLY A 60 1.23 -24.90 -1.39
C GLY A 60 0.11 -25.11 -0.35
N HIS A 61 -1.14 -25.31 -0.78
CA HIS A 61 -2.30 -25.53 0.10
C HIS A 61 -2.76 -27.00 0.12
N ILE A 62 -2.22 -27.86 -0.77
CA ILE A 62 -2.71 -29.24 -0.94
C ILE A 62 -2.58 -30.02 0.38
N ASP A 63 -1.41 -29.98 1.02
CA ASP A 63 -1.17 -30.76 2.24
C ASP A 63 -1.97 -30.24 3.43
N GLY A 64 -2.10 -28.91 3.57
CA GLY A 64 -2.88 -28.29 4.63
C GLY A 64 -4.37 -28.61 4.52
N VAL A 65 -4.95 -28.43 3.33
CA VAL A 65 -6.35 -28.78 3.06
C VAL A 65 -6.59 -30.27 3.24
N LYS A 66 -5.70 -31.13 2.73
CA LYS A 66 -5.79 -32.59 2.89
C LYS A 66 -5.79 -32.99 4.37
N LYS A 67 -4.87 -32.44 5.17
CA LYS A 67 -4.79 -32.68 6.62
C LYS A 67 -6.10 -32.29 7.31
N ARG A 68 -6.65 -31.11 7.01
CA ARG A 68 -7.92 -30.63 7.56
C ARG A 68 -9.09 -31.55 7.20
N LEU A 69 -9.24 -31.90 5.92
CA LEU A 69 -10.29 -32.79 5.42
C LEU A 69 -10.23 -34.21 6.02
N HIS A 70 -9.04 -34.71 6.36
CA HIS A 70 -8.89 -36.02 7.01
C HIS A 70 -9.39 -36.04 8.46
N THR A 71 -9.38 -34.89 9.14
CA THR A 71 -9.94 -34.73 10.49
C THR A 71 -11.47 -34.89 10.51
N ASN A 72 -12.13 -34.73 9.34
CA ASN A 72 -13.57 -34.86 9.13
C ASN A 72 -14.39 -34.02 10.15
N GLN A 73 -13.84 -32.87 10.53
CA GLN A 73 -14.44 -31.92 11.46
C GLN A 73 -15.01 -30.77 10.66
N LYS A 74 -16.34 -30.69 10.61
CA LYS A 74 -17.01 -29.51 10.09
C LYS A 74 -16.57 -28.28 10.87
N LEU A 75 -16.26 -27.21 10.15
CA LEU A 75 -16.03 -25.90 10.75
C LEU A 75 -17.28 -25.45 11.50
N SER A 76 -17.08 -24.95 12.72
CA SER A 76 -18.14 -24.34 13.50
C SER A 76 -18.59 -23.04 12.84
N GLN A 77 -19.85 -22.65 13.07
CA GLN A 77 -20.35 -21.34 12.60
C GLN A 77 -19.50 -20.19 13.15
N GLU A 78 -19.04 -20.30 14.40
CA GLU A 78 -18.15 -19.31 15.03
C GLU A 78 -16.84 -19.14 14.27
N ARG A 79 -16.22 -20.24 13.81
CA ARG A 79 -14.98 -20.18 13.03
C ARG A 79 -15.22 -19.65 11.63
N TRP A 80 -16.37 -19.95 11.02
CA TRP A 80 -16.78 -19.32 9.76
C TRP A 80 -16.90 -17.81 9.90
N ASP A 81 -17.55 -17.35 10.96
CA ASP A 81 -17.74 -15.92 11.23
C ASP A 81 -16.40 -15.23 11.46
N GLU A 82 -15.44 -15.88 12.13
CA GLU A 82 -14.07 -15.38 12.31
C GLU A 82 -13.32 -15.25 10.97
N LEU A 83 -13.28 -16.31 10.16
CA LEU A 83 -12.59 -16.34 8.86
C LEU A 83 -13.17 -15.34 7.85
N LEU A 84 -14.47 -15.05 7.95
CA LEU A 84 -15.17 -14.07 7.10
C LEU A 84 -15.21 -12.67 7.70
N SER A 85 -14.76 -12.51 8.96
CA SER A 85 -14.79 -11.21 9.61
C SER A 85 -13.78 -10.27 8.98
N VAL A 86 -14.26 -9.10 8.57
CA VAL A 86 -13.40 -7.99 8.18
C VAL A 86 -13.51 -6.94 9.28
N PRO A 87 -12.42 -6.57 9.95
CA PRO A 87 -12.47 -5.57 11.01
C PRO A 87 -13.08 -4.28 10.47
N SER A 88 -14.14 -3.81 11.11
CA SER A 88 -14.81 -2.59 10.67
C SER A 88 -13.86 -1.40 10.83
N PRO A 89 -13.71 -0.54 9.80
CA PRO A 89 -12.84 0.61 9.91
C PRO A 89 -13.39 1.55 10.99
N ASN A 90 -12.55 1.92 11.96
CA ASN A 90 -12.97 2.82 13.02
C ASN A 90 -13.45 4.16 12.42
N PRO A 91 -14.68 4.62 12.74
CA PRO A 91 -15.29 5.80 12.12
C PRO A 91 -14.47 7.08 12.30
N VAL A 92 -13.65 7.16 13.35
CA VAL A 92 -12.73 8.28 13.59
C VAL A 92 -11.77 8.47 12.42
N TRP A 93 -11.24 7.38 11.84
CA TRP A 93 -10.35 7.46 10.68
C TRP A 93 -11.05 8.03 9.45
N LYS A 94 -12.34 7.73 9.27
CA LYS A 94 -13.13 8.28 8.16
C LYS A 94 -13.31 9.79 8.30
N VAL A 95 -13.57 10.27 9.52
CA VAL A 95 -13.70 11.70 9.83
C VAL A 95 -12.36 12.42 9.65
N LEU A 96 -11.25 11.87 10.19
CA LEU A 96 -9.93 12.49 10.02
C LEU A 96 -9.52 12.56 8.54
N LYS A 97 -9.77 11.48 7.78
CA LYS A 97 -9.45 11.39 6.35
C LYS A 97 -10.10 12.49 5.52
N TRP A 98 -11.37 12.81 5.79
CA TRP A 98 -12.14 13.79 5.02
C TRP A 98 -12.21 15.18 5.65
N GLY A 99 -12.09 15.27 6.97
CA GLY A 99 -12.20 16.51 7.73
C GLY A 99 -11.13 17.51 7.34
N PHE A 100 -9.87 17.07 7.23
CA PHE A 100 -8.77 17.96 6.85
C PHE A 100 -8.97 18.60 5.46
N PRO A 101 -9.24 17.83 4.37
CA PRO A 101 -9.58 18.41 3.08
C PRO A 101 -10.77 19.37 3.10
N ILE A 102 -11.85 19.00 3.80
CA ILE A 102 -13.06 19.83 3.89
C ILE A 102 -12.76 21.16 4.58
N ILE A 103 -11.96 21.16 5.66
CA ILE A 103 -11.58 22.39 6.38
C ILE A 103 -10.78 23.31 5.46
N ILE A 104 -9.77 22.79 4.77
CA ILE A 104 -8.92 23.59 3.88
C ILE A 104 -9.74 24.13 2.69
N LEU A 105 -10.54 23.29 2.02
CA LEU A 105 -11.41 23.73 0.92
C LEU A 105 -12.47 24.73 1.37
N GLY A 106 -13.04 24.52 2.57
CA GLY A 106 -13.99 25.44 3.18
C GLY A 106 -13.36 26.80 3.45
N LEU A 107 -12.10 26.83 3.89
CA LEU A 107 -11.35 28.07 4.07
C LEU A 107 -11.14 28.81 2.75
N PHE A 108 -10.70 28.12 1.70
CA PHE A 108 -10.58 28.72 0.36
C PHE A 108 -11.93 29.31 -0.11
N GLY A 109 -13.03 28.58 0.08
CA GLY A 109 -14.37 29.05 -0.25
C GLY A 109 -14.81 30.27 0.57
N PHE A 110 -14.49 30.30 1.87
CA PHE A 110 -14.81 31.41 2.76
C PHE A 110 -14.09 32.70 2.37
N LEU A 111 -12.78 32.65 2.13
CA LEU A 111 -12.00 33.80 1.67
C LEU A 111 -12.49 34.33 0.31
N LEU A 112 -12.87 33.42 -0.59
CA LEU A 112 -13.45 33.78 -1.88
C LEU A 112 -14.80 34.51 -1.72
N MET A 113 -15.66 34.06 -0.81
CA MET A 113 -16.96 34.70 -0.54
C MET A 113 -16.83 36.10 0.09
N GLN A 114 -15.77 36.34 0.87
CA GLN A 114 -15.49 37.68 1.41
C GLN A 114 -14.89 38.64 0.39
N GLY A 115 -14.44 38.13 -0.76
CA GLY A 115 -13.74 38.94 -1.76
C GLY A 115 -12.31 39.33 -1.36
N ASN A 116 -11.71 38.64 -0.38
CA ASN A 116 -10.33 38.93 0.05
C ASN A 116 -9.31 38.22 -0.86
N TYR A 117 -9.12 38.78 -2.07
CA TYR A 117 -8.27 38.18 -3.09
C TYR A 117 -6.78 38.16 -2.72
N GLU A 118 -6.28 39.15 -1.98
CA GLU A 118 -4.88 39.18 -1.55
C GLU A 118 -4.58 38.04 -0.59
N GLU A 119 -5.42 37.85 0.43
CA GLU A 119 -5.27 36.77 1.38
C GLU A 119 -5.49 35.40 0.73
N LEU A 120 -6.48 35.29 -0.16
CA LEU A 120 -6.71 34.07 -0.95
C LEU A 120 -5.45 33.67 -1.74
N LEU A 121 -4.78 34.63 -2.39
CA LEU A 121 -3.54 34.38 -3.12
C LEU A 121 -2.39 33.99 -2.19
N ALA A 122 -2.27 34.63 -1.02
CA ALA A 122 -1.25 34.28 -0.04
C ALA A 122 -1.43 32.85 0.51
N VAL A 123 -2.66 32.47 0.83
CA VAL A 123 -3.04 31.12 1.26
C VAL A 123 -2.80 30.10 0.15
N ALA A 124 -3.23 30.40 -1.08
CA ALA A 124 -3.01 29.55 -2.23
C ALA A 124 -1.51 29.33 -2.49
N TYR A 125 -0.72 30.41 -2.46
CA TYR A 125 0.73 30.35 -2.66
C TYR A 125 1.40 29.50 -1.58
N THR A 126 1.07 29.72 -0.30
CA THR A 126 1.61 28.95 0.82
C THR A 126 1.29 27.46 0.68
N TRP A 127 0.04 27.15 0.33
CA TRP A 127 -0.40 25.77 0.07
C TRP A 127 0.38 25.12 -1.07
N LEU A 128 0.43 25.80 -2.23
CA LEU A 128 1.08 25.28 -3.43
C LEU A 128 2.58 25.10 -3.20
N ALA A 129 3.25 26.12 -2.66
CA ALA A 129 4.70 26.14 -2.48
C ALA A 129 5.18 25.08 -1.50
N LEU A 130 4.56 24.95 -0.32
CA LEU A 130 4.99 23.98 0.69
C LEU A 130 4.76 22.54 0.23
N ASN A 131 3.59 22.24 -0.34
CA ASN A 131 3.30 20.92 -0.88
C ASN A 131 4.26 20.56 -2.03
N ALA A 132 4.39 21.45 -3.02
CA ALA A 132 5.25 21.20 -4.17
C ALA A 132 6.73 21.05 -3.76
N ALA A 133 7.25 21.95 -2.92
CA ALA A 133 8.65 21.95 -2.53
C ALA A 133 9.01 20.71 -1.69
N LEU A 134 8.19 20.34 -0.71
CA LEU A 134 8.51 19.21 0.16
C LEU A 134 8.31 17.86 -0.54
N ALA A 135 7.30 17.72 -1.41
CA ALA A 135 7.15 16.52 -2.24
C ALA A 135 8.31 16.38 -3.24
N ALA A 136 8.73 17.48 -3.88
CA ALA A 136 9.90 17.51 -4.75
C ALA A 136 11.17 17.14 -3.98
N LEU A 137 11.36 17.71 -2.78
CA LEU A 137 12.50 17.40 -1.91
C LEU A 137 12.52 15.91 -1.54
N GLY A 138 11.37 15.33 -1.18
CA GLY A 138 11.25 13.90 -0.91
C GLY A 138 11.68 13.05 -2.10
N ALA A 139 11.14 13.34 -3.29
CA ALA A 139 11.52 12.65 -4.52
C ALA A 139 13.02 12.85 -4.87
N LEU A 140 13.59 14.02 -4.57
CA LEU A 140 15.00 14.32 -4.76
C LEU A 140 15.89 13.52 -3.81
N LEU A 141 15.53 13.41 -2.53
CA LEU A 141 16.24 12.60 -1.53
C LEU A 141 16.21 11.09 -1.88
N ALA A 142 15.14 10.64 -2.53
CA ALA A 142 15.04 9.31 -3.12
C ALA A 142 15.91 9.13 -4.38
N ARG A 143 16.62 10.16 -4.84
CA ARG A 143 17.38 10.21 -6.10
C ARG A 143 16.49 9.92 -7.32
N GLY A 144 15.26 10.40 -7.27
CA GLY A 144 14.31 10.28 -8.37
C GLY A 144 14.77 10.97 -9.64
N HIS A 145 14.27 10.51 -10.77
CA HIS A 145 14.47 11.15 -12.06
C HIS A 145 13.84 12.56 -12.04
N PRO A 146 14.43 13.57 -12.71
CA PRO A 146 13.90 14.95 -12.70
C PRO A 146 12.41 15.05 -13.04
N LEU A 147 11.93 14.27 -14.02
CA LEU A 147 10.51 14.22 -14.37
C LEU A 147 9.63 13.65 -13.24
N ALA A 148 10.12 12.70 -12.45
CA ALA A 148 9.39 12.19 -11.29
C ALA A 148 9.34 13.24 -10.17
N ILE A 149 10.42 14.00 -9.96
CA ILE A 149 10.48 15.12 -9.02
C ILE A 149 9.47 16.21 -9.41
N LEU A 150 9.45 16.62 -10.68
CA LEU A 150 8.48 17.58 -11.20
C LEU A 150 7.05 17.04 -11.06
N THR A 151 6.84 15.76 -11.34
CA THR A 151 5.52 15.13 -11.14
C THR A 151 5.09 15.18 -9.68
N ALA A 152 5.98 14.90 -8.74
CA ALA A 152 5.70 15.01 -7.30
C ALA A 152 5.31 16.44 -6.92
N ALA A 153 6.07 17.43 -7.41
CA ALA A 153 5.82 18.85 -7.17
C ALA A 153 4.44 19.30 -7.65
N LEU A 154 4.04 18.89 -8.86
CA LEU A 154 2.78 19.29 -9.47
C LEU A 154 1.57 18.51 -8.92
N ALA A 155 1.75 17.21 -8.63
CA ALA A 155 0.67 16.39 -8.11
C ALA A 155 0.34 16.74 -6.65
N SER A 156 1.36 17.04 -5.83
CA SER A 156 1.21 17.17 -4.38
C SER A 156 0.13 18.16 -3.92
N PRO A 157 0.10 19.42 -4.39
CA PRO A 157 -0.91 20.39 -3.94
C PRO A 157 -2.36 19.94 -4.21
N ILE A 158 -2.57 19.16 -5.28
CA ILE A 158 -3.88 18.64 -5.69
C ILE A 158 -4.21 17.39 -4.88
N THR A 159 -3.26 16.45 -4.77
CA THR A 159 -3.48 15.17 -4.08
C THR A 159 -3.59 15.35 -2.57
N SER A 160 -2.94 16.34 -1.97
CA SER A 160 -3.06 16.64 -0.54
C SER A 160 -4.47 17.07 -0.13
N LEU A 161 -5.29 17.54 -1.08
CA LEU A 161 -6.72 17.85 -0.87
C LEU A 161 -7.63 16.66 -1.19
N ASN A 162 -7.09 15.53 -1.63
CA ASN A 162 -7.85 14.33 -1.91
C ASN A 162 -7.21 13.10 -1.24
N PRO A 163 -7.77 12.61 -0.13
CA PRO A 163 -7.16 11.55 0.65
C PRO A 163 -7.23 10.17 -0.03
N THR A 164 -7.77 10.08 -1.24
CA THR A 164 -7.72 8.86 -2.07
C THR A 164 -6.56 8.86 -3.07
N LEU A 165 -5.89 10.00 -3.24
CA LEU A 165 -4.77 10.17 -4.15
C LEU A 165 -3.50 10.52 -3.38
N ALA A 166 -2.36 10.05 -3.89
CA ALA A 166 -1.06 10.30 -3.26
C ALA A 166 -0.05 10.78 -4.31
N ALA A 167 0.63 11.90 -4.05
CA ALA A 167 1.59 12.52 -4.97
C ALA A 167 2.67 11.53 -5.45
N GLY A 168 3.12 10.68 -4.53
CA GLY A 168 4.11 9.65 -4.77
C GLY A 168 3.65 8.55 -5.71
N TRP A 169 2.35 8.26 -5.82
CA TRP A 169 1.89 7.28 -6.83
C TRP A 169 2.13 7.80 -8.24
N PHE A 170 1.89 9.09 -8.48
CA PHE A 170 2.16 9.73 -9.76
C PHE A 170 3.67 9.81 -10.01
N ALA A 171 4.44 10.28 -9.02
CA ALA A 171 5.90 10.37 -9.12
C ALA A 171 6.55 9.00 -9.34
N GLY A 172 6.11 7.98 -8.60
CA GLY A 172 6.55 6.60 -8.70
C GLY A 172 6.17 5.95 -10.04
N ALA A 173 4.97 6.21 -10.55
CA ALA A 173 4.56 5.75 -11.88
C ALA A 173 5.42 6.38 -12.98
N VAL A 174 5.72 7.68 -12.88
CA VAL A 174 6.62 8.37 -13.81
C VAL A 174 8.06 7.83 -13.69
N GLN A 175 8.54 7.62 -12.47
CA GLN A 175 9.83 6.99 -12.20
C GLN A 175 9.93 5.60 -12.84
N MET A 176 8.90 4.78 -12.67
CA MET A 176 8.84 3.43 -13.23
C MET A 176 8.76 3.44 -14.76
N LYS A 177 8.05 4.40 -15.35
CA LYS A 177 7.97 4.54 -16.81
C LYS A 177 9.31 4.95 -17.43
N ILE A 178 10.02 5.90 -16.81
CA ILE A 178 11.26 6.45 -17.36
C ILE A 178 12.46 5.57 -17.03
N ALA A 179 12.58 5.17 -15.76
CA ALA A 179 13.66 4.32 -15.26
C ALA A 179 13.13 2.91 -15.00
N LYS A 180 12.61 2.27 -16.06
CA LYS A 180 11.98 0.96 -16.00
C LYS A 180 12.89 -0.08 -15.31
N PRO A 181 12.43 -0.71 -14.21
CA PRO A 181 13.15 -1.82 -13.60
C PRO A 181 13.14 -3.06 -14.51
N THR A 182 14.25 -3.80 -14.51
CA THR A 182 14.37 -5.08 -15.21
C THR A 182 13.95 -6.25 -14.32
N SER A 183 13.71 -7.43 -14.90
CA SER A 183 13.44 -8.65 -14.11
C SER A 183 14.60 -8.98 -13.17
N LYS A 184 15.84 -8.71 -13.59
CA LYS A 184 17.02 -8.86 -12.75
C LYS A 184 17.02 -7.89 -11.57
N ASP A 185 16.67 -6.62 -11.80
CA ASP A 185 16.55 -5.63 -10.72
C ASP A 185 15.53 -6.10 -9.66
N LEU A 186 14.42 -6.71 -10.09
CA LEU A 186 13.41 -7.25 -9.18
C LEU A 186 13.94 -8.45 -8.40
N GLN A 187 14.58 -9.42 -9.05
CA GLN A 187 15.17 -10.58 -8.38
C GLN A 187 16.22 -10.16 -7.36
N ASP A 188 17.11 -9.23 -7.74
CA ASP A 188 18.14 -8.72 -6.83
C ASP A 188 17.51 -7.90 -5.69
N PHE A 189 16.39 -7.21 -5.93
CA PHE A 189 15.66 -6.48 -4.90
C PHE A 189 14.99 -7.40 -3.87
N LEU A 190 14.41 -8.51 -4.31
CA LEU A 190 13.72 -9.47 -3.45
C LEU A 190 14.65 -10.23 -2.50
N LYS A 191 15.96 -10.29 -2.79
CA LYS A 191 16.95 -10.87 -1.87
C LYS A 191 17.09 -10.05 -0.59
N LEU A 192 16.80 -8.74 -0.63
CA LEU A 192 16.81 -7.82 0.52
C LEU A 192 18.10 -7.86 1.37
N ASP A 193 19.25 -8.14 0.75
CA ASP A 193 20.53 -8.33 1.45
C ASP A 193 21.04 -7.08 2.18
N SER A 194 20.55 -5.88 1.83
CA SER A 194 20.97 -4.62 2.47
C SER A 194 19.97 -3.48 2.31
N PHE A 195 19.94 -2.57 3.28
CA PHE A 195 19.13 -1.34 3.20
C PHE A 195 19.61 -0.38 2.09
N GLY A 196 20.89 -0.42 1.73
CA GLY A 196 21.44 0.41 0.64
C GLY A 196 20.84 0.06 -0.72
N LEU A 197 20.27 -1.14 -0.86
CA LEU A 197 19.65 -1.64 -2.07
C LEU A 197 18.47 -0.77 -2.53
N PHE A 198 17.79 -0.10 -1.59
CA PHE A 198 16.71 0.83 -1.90
C PHE A 198 17.17 2.01 -2.79
N TRP A 199 18.39 2.53 -2.60
CA TRP A 199 18.91 3.64 -3.40
C TRP A 199 19.69 3.18 -4.64
N SER A 200 20.35 2.03 -4.58
CA SER A 200 21.16 1.52 -5.69
C SER A 200 20.31 0.83 -6.77
N ASN A 201 19.30 0.06 -6.37
CA ASN A 201 18.43 -0.69 -7.28
C ASN A 201 17.28 0.17 -7.84
N ARG A 202 16.86 -0.10 -9.08
CA ARG A 202 15.76 0.62 -9.75
C ARG A 202 14.40 0.39 -9.10
N VAL A 203 14.10 -0.84 -8.67
CA VAL A 203 12.86 -1.18 -7.95
C VAL A 203 12.79 -0.41 -6.64
N GLY A 204 13.87 -0.49 -5.85
CA GLY A 204 14.02 0.26 -4.61
C GLY A 204 13.81 1.76 -4.81
N ARG A 205 14.39 2.34 -5.87
CA ARG A 205 14.26 3.76 -6.18
C ARG A 205 12.83 4.17 -6.50
N VAL A 206 12.07 3.34 -7.21
CA VAL A 206 10.63 3.59 -7.46
C VAL A 206 9.86 3.63 -6.13
N LEU A 207 10.13 2.68 -5.24
CA LEU A 207 9.51 2.63 -3.91
C LEU A 207 9.87 3.85 -3.06
N LEU A 208 11.16 4.22 -3.02
CA LEU A 208 11.62 5.40 -2.29
C LEU A 208 11.01 6.69 -2.84
N VAL A 209 10.99 6.87 -4.16
CA VAL A 209 10.38 8.06 -4.78
C VAL A 209 8.91 8.15 -4.39
N THR A 210 8.19 7.02 -4.42
CA THR A 210 6.78 6.95 -4.01
C THR A 210 6.62 7.32 -2.54
N ALA A 211 7.39 6.69 -1.66
CA ALA A 211 7.29 6.88 -0.21
C ALA A 211 7.69 8.28 0.23
N PHE A 212 8.84 8.78 -0.23
CA PHE A 212 9.36 10.09 0.19
C PHE A 212 8.58 11.24 -0.41
N ALA A 213 8.07 11.12 -1.65
CA ALA A 213 7.17 12.13 -2.21
C ALA A 213 5.85 12.19 -1.41
N ASN A 214 5.31 11.04 -0.99
CA ASN A 214 4.13 11.00 -0.12
C ASN A 214 4.41 11.63 1.24
N LEU A 215 5.54 11.29 1.87
CA LEU A 215 5.95 11.87 3.15
C LEU A 215 6.11 13.39 3.04
N GLY A 216 6.80 13.85 2.00
CA GLY A 216 6.95 15.28 1.70
C GLY A 216 5.62 15.98 1.49
N SER A 217 4.70 15.37 0.72
CA SER A 217 3.34 15.88 0.52
C SER A 217 2.56 16.00 1.83
N SER A 218 2.62 14.98 2.69
CA SER A 218 1.93 14.99 3.99
C SER A 218 2.48 16.07 4.93
N ILE A 219 3.82 16.20 5.01
CA ILE A 219 4.46 17.26 5.81
C ILE A 219 4.11 18.63 5.23
N GLY A 220 4.12 18.78 3.90
CA GLY A 220 3.74 20.02 3.22
C GLY A 220 2.31 20.44 3.49
N ALA A 221 1.36 19.50 3.43
CA ALA A 221 -0.04 19.76 3.78
C ALA A 221 -0.20 20.17 5.25
N TYR A 222 0.50 19.49 6.17
CA TYR A 222 0.45 19.81 7.60
C TYR A 222 1.04 21.20 7.90
N LEU A 223 2.23 21.51 7.37
CA LEU A 223 2.88 22.81 7.56
C LEU A 223 2.11 23.93 6.88
N ALA A 224 1.56 23.70 5.68
CA ALA A 224 0.73 24.70 5.01
C ALA A 224 -0.56 24.95 5.79
N GLY A 225 -1.27 23.89 6.21
CA GLY A 225 -2.49 24.03 6.99
C GLY A 225 -2.27 24.79 8.30
N THR A 226 -1.19 24.48 9.02
CA THR A 226 -0.84 25.19 10.27
C THR A 226 -0.41 26.64 10.03
N ALA A 227 0.38 26.92 8.99
CA ALA A 227 0.77 28.28 8.64
C ALA A 227 -0.45 29.15 8.27
N ILE A 228 -1.35 28.60 7.46
CA ILE A 228 -2.58 29.27 7.02
C ILE A 228 -3.51 29.56 8.21
N ILE A 229 -3.71 28.60 9.11
CA ILE A 229 -4.51 28.82 10.32
C ILE A 229 -3.84 29.87 11.22
N GLY A 230 -2.52 29.82 11.35
CA GLY A 230 -1.74 30.79 12.12
C GLY A 230 -1.89 32.22 11.61
N THR A 231 -1.93 32.44 10.30
CA THR A 231 -2.13 33.77 9.71
C THR A 231 -3.54 34.32 9.87
N LEU A 232 -4.54 33.45 10.08
CA LEU A 232 -5.95 33.85 10.23
C LEU A 232 -6.38 34.12 11.68
N LEU A 233 -5.60 33.62 12.65
CA LEU A 233 -5.88 33.76 14.08
C LEU A 233 -5.11 34.91 14.75
N VAL A 234 -4.20 35.57 14.01
CA VAL A 234 -3.41 36.73 14.44
C VAL A 234 -3.94 37.98 13.77
#